data_AF-A0A256BF20-F1
#
_entry.id   AF-A0A256BF20-F1
#
_cell.length_a   1.000
_cell.length_b   1.000
_cell.length_c   1.000
_cell.angle_alpha   90.00
_cell.angle_beta   90.00
_cell.angle_gamma   90.00
#
_symmetry.space_group_name_H-M   'P 1'
#
loop_
_entity.id
_entity.type
_entity.pdbx_description
1 polymer ?
#
loop_
_entity_poly.entity_id
_entity_poly.type
_entity_poly.pdbx_seq_one_letter_code
_entity_poly.pdbx_strand_id
1 'polypeptide(L)' 'MNTDIDWDEVFEYLPRTIVELKAKPNVLYEIDWYEATMVPPIWLVGDPRPRYPHELRIVSRLKLQVCDLTHIPLVMEA' A
#
# COMPACT_ATOMS: atom_id res chain seq x y z
N MET A 1 14.47 12.62 17.14
CA MET A 1 14.10 12.30 15.75
C MET A 1 12.68 11.80 15.81
N ASN A 2 11.73 12.49 15.16
CA ASN A 2 10.35 12.03 15.11
C ASN A 2 10.31 10.77 14.24
N THR A 3 10.41 9.61 14.87
CA THR A 3 10.26 8.28 14.24
C THR A 3 8.78 7.89 14.19
N ASP A 4 7.92 8.87 13.96
CA ASP A 4 6.49 8.62 13.80
C ASP A 4 6.33 8.15 12.34
N ILE A 5 6.02 6.87 12.16
CA ILE A 5 5.67 6.32 10.86
C ILE A 5 4.45 7.13 10.40
N ASP A 6 4.55 7.77 9.24
CA ASP A 6 3.41 8.44 8.62
C ASP A 6 2.42 7.37 8.15
N TRP A 7 1.56 6.94 9.07
CA TRP A 7 0.58 5.89 8.84
C TRP A 7 -0.39 6.27 7.72
N ASP A 8 -0.69 7.56 7.55
CA ASP A 8 -1.56 8.02 6.47
C ASP A 8 -0.93 7.75 5.10
N GLU A 9 0.38 7.95 4.97
CA GLU A 9 1.13 7.57 3.76
C GLU A 9 1.14 6.04 3.55
N VAL A 10 1.39 5.26 4.61
CA VAL A 10 1.40 3.78 4.50
C VAL A 10 0.05 3.24 4.02
N PHE A 11 -1.06 3.77 4.56
CA PHE A 11 -2.41 3.36 4.16
C PHE A 11 -2.79 3.83 2.75
N GLU A 12 -2.07 4.79 2.19
CA GLU A 12 -2.26 5.23 0.81
C GLU A 12 -1.63 4.25 -0.20
N TYR A 13 -0.48 3.66 0.12
CA TYR A 13 0.30 2.80 -0.78
C TYR A 13 0.25 1.32 -0.39
N LEU A 14 -0.97 0.80 -0.22
CA LEU A 14 -1.18 -0.60 0.15
C LEU A 14 -0.88 -1.56 -1.03
N PRO A 15 -0.46 -2.80 -0.72
CA PRO A 15 -0.36 -3.86 -1.71
C PRO A 15 -1.58 -3.96 -2.61
N ARG A 16 -1.37 -4.35 -3.86
CA ARG A 16 -2.40 -4.49 -4.90
C ARG A 16 -3.02 -3.17 -5.38
N THR A 17 -2.53 -2.03 -4.92
CA THR A 17 -2.90 -0.73 -5.49
C THR A 17 -2.29 -0.59 -6.88
N ILE A 18 -3.07 -0.10 -7.84
CA ILE A 18 -2.59 0.16 -9.20
C ILE A 18 -2.10 1.60 -9.30
N VAL A 19 -0.85 1.74 -9.69
CA VAL A 19 -0.15 3.02 -9.82
C VAL A 19 0.49 3.14 -11.19
N GLU A 20 0.84 4.36 -11.56
CA GLU A 20 1.75 4.64 -12.67
C GLU A 20 2.92 5.49 -12.19
N LEU A 21 4.03 5.42 -12.91
CA LEU A 21 5.14 6.34 -12.71
C LEU A 21 4.84 7.65 -13.42
N LYS A 22 4.95 8.79 -12.73
CA LYS A 22 4.77 10.12 -13.34
C LYS A 22 5.71 10.36 -14.53
N ALA A 23 6.92 9.78 -14.48
CA ALA A 23 7.90 9.87 -15.56
C ALA A 23 7.57 8.96 -16.77
N LYS A 24 6.69 7.96 -16.60
CA LYS A 24 6.28 7.01 -17.64
C LYS A 24 4.76 6.83 -17.60
N PRO A 25 4.00 7.85 -18.00
CA PRO A 25 2.53 7.77 -17.99
C PRO A 25 2.05 6.65 -18.92
N ASN A 26 0.91 6.06 -18.59
CA ASN A 26 0.31 4.90 -19.28
C ASN A 26 0.98 3.55 -19.07
N VAL A 27 2.05 3.47 -18.26
CA VAL A 27 2.57 2.18 -17.78
C VAL A 27 2.06 1.95 -16.37
N LEU A 28 1.23 0.93 -16.21
CA LEU A 28 0.64 0.56 -14.93
C LEU A 28 1.51 -0.47 -14.21
N TYR A 29 1.62 -0.30 -12.90
CA TYR A 29 2.25 -1.21 -11.97
C TYR A 29 1.29 -1.53 -10.84
N GLU A 30 1.45 -2.71 -10.27
CA GLU A 30 0.82 -3.09 -9.01
C GLU A 30 1.85 -2.90 -7.88
N ILE A 31 1.42 -2.34 -6.75
CA ILE A 31 2.24 -2.30 -5.53
C ILE A 31 2.35 -3.72 -4.98
N ASP A 32 3.58 -4.19 -4.79
CA ASP A 32 3.86 -5.48 -4.17
C ASP A 32 3.82 -5.34 -2.64
N TRP A 33 4.69 -4.50 -2.08
CA TRP A 33 4.66 -4.15 -0.65
C TRP A 33 5.25 -2.77 -0.37
N TYR A 34 4.95 -2.25 0.83
CA TYR A 34 5.53 -1.03 1.39
C TYR A 34 6.43 -1.41 2.57
N GLU A 35 7.68 -0.95 2.57
CA GLU A 35 8.63 -1.18 3.65
C GLU A 35 9.04 0.16 4.28
N ALA A 36 8.43 0.50 5.43
CA ALA A 36 8.57 1.81 6.06
C ALA A 36 9.99 2.14 6.54
N THR A 37 10.84 1.12 6.71
CA THR A 37 12.23 1.32 7.13
C THR A 37 13.19 1.58 5.96
N MET A 38 12.72 1.45 4.70
CA MET A 38 13.53 1.67 3.50
C MET A 38 13.25 3.02 2.85
N VAL A 39 14.26 3.53 2.16
CA VAL A 39 14.17 4.79 1.41
C VAL A 39 14.80 4.56 0.02
N PRO A 40 14.01 4.44 -1.06
CA PRO A 40 12.54 4.54 -1.12
C PRO A 40 11.79 3.32 -0.54
N PRO A 41 10.51 3.50 -0.10
CA PRO A 41 9.79 2.45 0.62
C PRO A 41 8.90 1.53 -0.23
N ILE A 42 8.53 1.89 -1.46
CA ILE A 42 7.49 1.18 -2.24
C ILE A 42 8.11 0.23 -3.26
N TRP A 43 7.76 -1.05 -3.20
CA TRP A 43 8.12 -2.03 -4.22
C TRP A 43 6.96 -2.26 -5.20
N LEU A 44 7.29 -2.33 -6.49
CA LEU A 44 6.32 -2.57 -7.56
C LEU A 44 6.60 -3.93 -8.20
N VAL A 45 5.53 -4.65 -8.56
CA VAL A 45 5.65 -5.94 -9.23
C VAL A 45 6.44 -5.77 -10.54
N GLY A 46 7.60 -6.41 -10.62
CA GLY A 46 8.46 -6.41 -11.81
C GLY A 46 9.33 -5.16 -12.01
N ASP A 47 9.25 -4.13 -11.16
CA ASP A 47 10.21 -3.02 -11.20
C ASP A 47 11.48 -3.42 -10.43
N PRO A 48 12.69 -3.19 -10.98
CA PRO A 48 13.93 -3.71 -10.40
C PRO A 48 14.36 -3.00 -9.10
N ARG A 49 13.68 -1.93 -8.69
CA ARG A 49 14.06 -1.08 -7.56
C ARG A 49 12.84 -0.47 -6.89
N PRO A 50 12.95 -0.08 -5.61
CA PRO A 50 11.85 0.61 -4.93
C PRO A 50 11.67 2.05 -5.45
N ARG A 51 10.52 2.64 -5.15
CA ARG A 51 10.05 3.96 -5.62
C ARG A 51 9.55 4.84 -4.49
N TYR A 52 9.74 6.14 -4.66
CA TYR A 52 9.18 7.13 -3.74
C TYR A 52 7.68 7.36 -4.04
N PRO A 53 6.88 7.67 -3.01
CA PRO A 53 5.48 8.09 -3.18
C PRO A 53 5.29 9.19 -4.22
N HIS A 54 6.15 10.21 -4.18
CA HIS A 54 6.04 11.37 -5.08
C HIS A 54 6.37 11.05 -6.54
N GLU A 55 6.99 9.90 -6.84
CA GLU A 55 7.20 9.42 -8.21
C GLU A 55 5.95 8.75 -8.80
N LEU A 56 4.98 8.39 -7.95
CA LEU A 56 3.82 7.58 -8.30
C LEU A 56 2.54 8.41 -8.38
N ARG A 57 1.61 7.94 -9.22
CA ARG A 57 0.21 8.40 -9.22
C ARG A 57 -0.68 7.18 -9.07
N ILE A 58 -1.54 7.19 -8.06
CA ILE A 58 -2.54 6.13 -7.86
C ILE A 58 -3.61 6.26 -8.95
N VAL A 59 -3.80 5.19 -9.70
CA VAL A 59 -4.78 5.10 -10.80
C VAL A 59 -6.05 4.42 -10.31
N SER A 60 -5.91 3.36 -9.52
CA SER A 60 -7.04 2.64 -8.95
C SER A 60 -6.65 1.97 -7.64
N ARG A 61 -7.51 2.10 -6.63
CA ARG A 61 -7.44 1.28 -5.42
C ARG A 61 -8.39 0.11 -5.62
N LEU A 62 -7.89 -1.12 -5.63
CA LEU A 62 -8.75 -2.27 -5.45
C LEU A 62 -9.44 -2.08 -4.09
N LYS A 63 -10.78 -2.13 -4.06
CA LYS A 63 -11.52 -2.16 -2.80
C LYS A 63 -11.02 -3.38 -2.05
N LEU A 64 -10.10 -3.17 -1.10
CA LEU A 64 -9.73 -4.21 -0.15
C LEU A 64 -11.05 -4.69 0.43
N GLN A 65 -11.28 -6.01 0.37
CA GLN A 65 -12.31 -6.61 1.19
C GLN A 65 -11.86 -6.40 2.62
N VAL A 66 -12.29 -5.28 3.22
CA VAL A 66 -12.18 -5.06 4.65
C VAL A 66 -12.92 -6.24 5.27
N CYS A 67 -12.24 -7.03 6.09
CA CYS A 67 -12.93 -8.03 6.87
C CYS A 67 -14.00 -7.29 7.67
N ASP A 68 -15.27 -7.57 7.41
CA ASP A 68 -16.34 -7.14 8.32
C ASP A 68 -16.02 -7.79 9.67
N LEU A 69 -15.60 -6.98 10.65
CA LEU A 69 -15.56 -7.39 12.05
C LEU A 69 -17.01 -7.51 12.55
N THR A 70 -17.78 -8.41 11.95
CA THR A 70 -19.05 -8.83 12.51
C THR A 70 -18.72 -9.70 13.72
N HIS A 71 -18.97 -9.12 14.89
CA HIS A 71 -18.94 -9.72 16.22
C HIS A 71 -18.86 -11.26 16.20
N ILE A 72 -17.70 -11.81 16.55
CA ILE A 72 -17.64 -13.19 17.04
C ILE A 72 -18.47 -13.17 18.33
N PRO A 73 -19.63 -13.85 18.41
CA PRO A 73 -20.28 -14.01 19.70
C PRO A 73 -19.35 -14.92 20.50
N LEU A 74 -18.81 -14.39 21.59
CA LEU A 74 -18.20 -15.19 22.63
C LEU A 74 -19.31 -16.09 23.18
N VAL A 75 -19.45 -17.29 22.61
CA VAL A 75 -20.21 -18.36 23.25
C VAL A 75 -19.33 -18.81 24.41
N MET A 76 -19.51 -18.15 25.56
CA MET A 76 -19.07 -18.69 26.83
C MET A 76 -20.03 -19.84 27.14
N GLU A 77 -19.62 -21.07 26.83
CA GLU A 77 -20.30 -22.26 27.33
C GLU A 77 -20.27 -22.28 28.87
N ALA A 78 -21.39 -22.78 29.42
CA ALA A 78 -21.85 -22.65 30.80
C ALA A 78 -21.01 -23.37 31.86
#